data_AF-A0A1B0CVB5-F1
#
_entry.id   AF-A0A1B0CVB5-F1
#
_cell.length_a   1.000
_cell.length_b   1.000
_cell.length_c   1.000
_cell.angle_alpha   90.00
_cell.angle_beta   90.00
_cell.angle_gamma   90.00
#
_symmetry.space_group_name_H-M   'P 1'
#
loop_
_entity.id
_entity.type
_entity.pdbx_description
1 polymer ?
#
loop_
_entity_poly.entity_id
_entity_poly.type
_entity_poly.pdbx_seq_one_letter_code
_entity_poly.pdbx_strand_id
1 'polypeptide(L)'
;MEDKSTLKDLDQWIEQLNECKQLTETQVKTLCDKAKEILSKESNVQEVKCPVTVCGDVHGQFHDLMELFRIGGRSPDTNYLFMGDYVDRGYYSVETVTLLVALKVRYRERITILRGNHESRQITQVYGFYDECLRKYGNANVWKFFTDLFDYLPLTALVDGQIFCLHGGLSPSIDSLDHIRALDRLQEVPHEGPMCDLLWSDPDDRGGWGISPRGAGYTFGQDISETFNHTNGLTLVSRAHQLVMEGYNWCHDRNVVTIFSAPNYCYRCGNQAALMELDDSLKFSFLQFDPAPRRGEPHAKEILSKESNVQEVKCPVTVCGDVHGQFHDLMELFRIGGRSPDTNYLFMGDYVDRGYYSVETVTLLVALKVRYRERITILRGNHESRQITQVYGFYDECLRKYGNANVWKFFTDLFDYLPLTALVDGQIFCLHGGLSPSIDSLDHIRALDRLQEVPHEGPMCDLLWSDPDDRGGWGISPRGAGYTFGQDISETFNHTNGLTLVSRAHQLVMEGYNWCHDRNVVTIFSAPNYCYRCGNQAALMELDDSLKFSFLQFDPAPRRGEPHVTRRTPDYFL
;
A
#
# COMPACT_ATOMS: atom_id res chain seq x y z
N MET A 1 -27.38 -21.24 33.06
CA MET A 1 -26.75 -22.36 32.34
C MET A 1 -26.79 -22.02 30.86
N GLU A 2 -25.70 -21.48 30.32
CA GLU A 2 -25.60 -21.32 28.86
C GLU A 2 -25.52 -22.69 28.21
N ASP A 3 -26.25 -22.85 27.11
CA ASP A 3 -26.32 -24.10 26.36
C ASP A 3 -24.94 -24.44 25.79
N LYS A 4 -24.44 -25.65 26.08
CA LYS A 4 -23.14 -26.15 25.61
C LYS A 4 -23.00 -26.09 24.08
N SER A 5 -24.12 -26.18 23.35
CA SER A 5 -24.12 -26.03 21.90
C SER A 5 -23.73 -24.62 21.47
N THR A 6 -24.25 -23.59 22.15
CA THR A 6 -23.99 -22.18 21.81
C THR A 6 -22.53 -21.79 22.03
N LEU A 7 -21.87 -22.33 23.07
CA LEU A 7 -20.45 -22.08 23.32
C LEU A 7 -19.56 -22.70 22.25
N LYS A 8 -19.90 -23.92 21.79
CA LYS A 8 -19.18 -24.60 20.72
C LYS A 8 -19.25 -23.83 19.40
N ASP A 9 -20.40 -23.25 19.07
CA ASP A 9 -20.57 -22.43 17.87
C ASP A 9 -19.69 -21.16 17.93
N LEU A 10 -19.62 -20.49 19.08
CA LEU A 10 -18.77 -19.30 19.27
C LEU A 10 -17.28 -19.62 19.15
N ASP A 11 -16.82 -20.72 19.73
CA ASP A 11 -15.41 -21.14 19.63
C ASP A 11 -15.03 -21.38 18.15
N GLN A 12 -15.92 -22.01 17.38
CA GLN A 12 -15.72 -22.21 15.94
C GLN A 12 -15.73 -20.89 15.16
N TRP A 13 -16.62 -19.95 15.50
CA TRP A 13 -16.64 -18.63 14.85
C TRP A 13 -15.36 -17.86 15.12
N ILE A 14 -14.83 -17.91 16.34
CA ILE A 14 -13.55 -17.30 16.70
C ILE A 14 -12.41 -17.95 15.91
N GLU A 15 -12.36 -19.29 15.79
CA GLU A 15 -11.36 -19.98 14.98
C GLU A 15 -11.41 -19.54 13.51
N GLN A 16 -12.60 -19.51 12.90
CA GLN A 16 -12.80 -19.02 11.54
C GLN A 16 -12.33 -17.56 11.37
N LEU A 17 -12.66 -16.69 12.33
CA LEU A 17 -12.26 -15.29 12.30
C LEU A 17 -10.75 -15.12 12.45
N ASN A 18 -10.07 -15.95 13.26
CA ASN A 18 -8.60 -15.96 13.36
C ASN A 18 -7.92 -16.29 12.02
N GLU A 19 -8.60 -17.01 11.13
CA GLU A 19 -8.14 -17.25 9.75
C GLU A 19 -8.45 -16.08 8.78
N CYS A 20 -8.92 -14.94 9.29
CA CYS A 20 -9.39 -13.79 8.52
C CYS A 20 -10.53 -14.15 7.54
N LYS A 21 -11.47 -15.00 7.99
CA LYS A 21 -12.67 -15.35 7.23
C LYS A 21 -13.91 -14.77 7.90
N GLN A 22 -14.61 -13.89 7.19
CA GLN A 22 -15.87 -13.30 7.67
C GLN A 22 -16.92 -14.38 7.99
N LEU A 23 -17.79 -14.11 8.98
CA LEU A 23 -18.97 -14.93 9.24
C LEU A 23 -20.05 -14.68 8.18
N THR A 24 -21.08 -15.52 8.14
CA THR A 24 -22.27 -15.28 7.29
C THR A 24 -23.15 -14.18 7.89
N GLU A 25 -23.98 -13.54 7.06
CA GLU A 25 -24.90 -12.46 7.51
C GLU A 25 -25.79 -12.90 8.70
N THR A 26 -26.34 -14.12 8.66
CA THR A 26 -27.15 -14.68 9.75
C THR A 26 -26.35 -14.86 11.03
N GLN A 27 -25.12 -15.35 10.93
CA GLN A 27 -24.23 -15.50 12.09
C GLN A 27 -23.87 -14.15 12.70
N VAL A 28 -23.57 -13.13 11.88
CA VAL A 28 -23.34 -11.76 12.34
C VAL A 28 -24.55 -11.22 13.07
N LYS A 29 -25.76 -11.39 12.50
CA LYS A 29 -27.00 -10.97 13.17
C LYS A 29 -27.13 -11.60 14.56
N THR A 30 -26.98 -12.93 14.65
CA THR A 30 -27.06 -13.66 15.93
C THR A 30 -25.99 -13.21 16.91
N LEU A 31 -24.77 -12.96 16.43
CA LEU A 31 -23.68 -12.46 17.26
C LEU A 31 -24.00 -11.08 17.84
N CYS A 32 -24.46 -10.14 17.01
CA CYS A 32 -24.85 -8.80 17.45
C CYS A 32 -26.02 -8.83 18.43
N ASP A 33 -27.03 -9.67 18.19
CA ASP A 33 -28.18 -9.81 19.12
C ASP A 33 -27.71 -10.28 20.51
N LYS A 34 -26.83 -11.29 20.57
CA LYS A 34 -26.22 -11.75 21.83
C LYS A 34 -25.35 -10.68 22.48
N ALA A 35 -24.61 -9.92 21.70
CA ALA A 35 -23.77 -8.84 22.22
C ALA A 35 -24.60 -7.70 22.82
N LYS A 36 -25.74 -7.32 22.21
CA LYS A 36 -26.67 -6.33 22.78
C LYS A 36 -27.21 -6.75 24.15
N GLU A 37 -27.54 -8.03 24.34
CA GLU A 37 -28.01 -8.57 25.64
C GLU A 37 -26.95 -8.45 26.75
N ILE A 38 -25.66 -8.46 26.38
CA ILE A 38 -24.54 -8.33 27.31
C ILE A 38 -24.28 -6.85 27.56
N LEU A 39 -24.03 -6.07 26.50
CA LEU A 39 -23.64 -4.67 26.59
C LEU A 39 -24.75 -3.79 27.18
N SER A 40 -26.03 -4.14 27.03
CA SER A 40 -27.14 -3.41 27.70
C SER A 40 -27.08 -3.45 29.23
N LYS A 41 -26.34 -4.41 29.81
CA LYS A 41 -26.14 -4.53 31.26
C LYS A 41 -24.88 -3.81 31.75
N GLU A 42 -24.04 -3.35 30.82
CA GLU A 42 -22.80 -2.64 31.12
C GLU A 42 -23.07 -1.15 31.34
N SER A 43 -22.31 -0.55 32.25
CA SER A 43 -22.43 0.85 32.64
C SER A 43 -21.74 1.76 31.59
N ASN A 44 -22.14 3.03 31.50
CA ASN A 44 -21.38 4.01 30.69
C ASN A 44 -19.95 4.21 31.21
N VAL A 45 -19.77 4.02 32.53
CA VAL A 45 -18.47 3.91 33.19
C VAL A 45 -18.32 2.45 33.61
N GLN A 46 -17.74 1.64 32.74
CA GLN A 46 -17.62 0.20 32.93
C GLN A 46 -16.46 -0.11 33.88
N GLU A 47 -16.74 -0.72 35.02
CA GLU A 47 -15.71 -1.16 35.97
C GLU A 47 -14.91 -2.32 35.38
N VAL A 48 -13.58 -2.23 35.44
CA VAL A 48 -12.63 -3.25 34.96
C VAL A 48 -11.59 -3.49 36.06
N LYS A 49 -11.18 -4.75 36.26
CA LYS A 49 -10.17 -5.11 37.25
C LYS A 49 -8.82 -5.37 36.61
N CYS A 50 -7.74 -5.06 37.31
CA CYS A 50 -6.42 -5.56 36.95
C CYS A 50 -6.28 -7.07 37.21
N PRO A 51 -5.36 -7.74 36.51
CA PRO A 51 -4.47 -7.21 35.47
C PRO A 51 -5.21 -7.05 34.13
N VAL A 52 -4.86 -6.07 33.31
CA VAL A 52 -5.50 -5.81 32.01
C VAL A 52 -4.56 -5.12 31.02
N THR A 53 -4.69 -5.46 29.74
CA THR A 53 -3.97 -4.83 28.63
C THR A 53 -4.87 -3.83 27.91
N VAL A 54 -4.52 -2.55 27.97
CA VAL A 54 -5.25 -1.43 27.39
C VAL A 54 -4.75 -1.16 25.96
N CYS A 55 -5.67 -1.11 25.00
CA CYS A 55 -5.42 -0.95 23.58
C CYS A 55 -6.20 0.27 23.04
N GLY A 56 -5.60 1.02 22.13
CA GLY A 56 -6.23 2.11 21.40
C GLY A 56 -6.84 1.66 20.08
N ASP A 57 -6.80 2.57 19.09
CA ASP A 57 -7.39 2.43 17.76
C ASP A 57 -6.84 1.22 16.99
N VAL A 58 -7.70 0.53 16.23
CA VAL A 58 -7.34 -0.65 15.41
C VAL A 58 -7.68 -0.46 13.93
N HIS A 59 -8.77 0.23 13.61
CA HIS A 59 -9.15 0.69 12.27
C HIS A 59 -9.06 -0.38 11.17
N GLY A 60 -9.68 -1.55 11.40
CA GLY A 60 -9.77 -2.61 10.41
C GLY A 60 -8.42 -3.18 9.95
N GLN A 61 -7.33 -2.93 10.67
CA GLN A 61 -6.01 -3.50 10.41
C GLN A 61 -5.90 -4.90 11.04
N PHE A 62 -6.71 -5.85 10.56
CA PHE A 62 -6.86 -7.18 11.16
C PHE A 62 -5.54 -7.92 11.42
N HIS A 63 -4.60 -7.87 10.48
CA HIS A 63 -3.31 -8.55 10.65
C HIS A 63 -2.46 -7.91 11.76
N ASP A 64 -2.57 -6.61 11.95
CA ASP A 64 -1.90 -5.91 13.05
C ASP A 64 -2.61 -6.16 14.38
N LEU A 65 -3.93 -6.40 14.39
CA LEU A 65 -4.64 -6.94 15.56
C LEU A 65 -4.14 -8.35 15.93
N MET A 66 -3.79 -9.19 14.95
CA MET A 66 -3.20 -10.51 15.26
C MET A 66 -1.79 -10.37 15.86
N GLU A 67 -1.03 -9.39 15.40
CA GLU A 67 0.28 -9.05 15.98
C GLU A 67 0.15 -8.50 17.41
N LEU A 68 -0.85 -7.66 17.66
CA LEU A 68 -1.21 -7.20 19.00
C LEU A 68 -1.44 -8.38 19.96
N PHE A 69 -2.20 -9.40 19.55
CA PHE A 69 -2.40 -10.61 20.37
C PHE A 69 -1.15 -11.50 20.46
N ARG A 70 -0.23 -11.43 19.49
CA ARG A 70 1.07 -12.11 19.58
C ARG A 70 1.95 -11.49 20.67
N ILE A 71 1.82 -10.17 20.87
CA ILE A 71 2.65 -9.39 21.78
C ILE A 71 2.06 -9.36 23.18
N GLY A 72 0.80 -8.94 23.32
CA GLY A 72 0.12 -8.86 24.62
C GLY A 72 -0.46 -10.19 25.11
N GLY A 73 -0.43 -11.26 24.31
CA GLY A 73 -1.03 -12.55 24.64
C GLY A 73 -2.45 -12.74 24.10
N ARG A 74 -2.94 -13.98 24.05
CA ARG A 74 -4.26 -14.28 23.49
C ARG A 74 -5.33 -14.20 24.58
N SER A 75 -6.51 -13.68 24.23
CA SER A 75 -7.71 -13.88 25.04
C SER A 75 -8.16 -15.35 24.97
N PRO A 76 -8.57 -16.00 26.07
CA PRO A 76 -8.88 -15.44 27.39
C PRO A 76 -7.73 -15.45 28.41
N ASP A 77 -6.52 -15.86 28.02
CA ASP A 77 -5.38 -15.97 28.94
C ASP A 77 -4.92 -14.59 29.43
N THR A 78 -5.06 -13.56 28.58
CA THR A 78 -4.85 -12.14 28.91
C THR A 78 -6.17 -11.36 28.85
N ASN A 79 -6.39 -10.48 29.83
CA ASN A 79 -7.54 -9.59 29.86
C ASN A 79 -7.26 -8.33 29.01
N TYR A 80 -8.27 -7.85 28.28
CA TYR A 80 -8.12 -6.72 27.36
C TYR A 80 -9.16 -5.62 27.58
N LEU A 81 -8.76 -4.37 27.37
CA LEU A 81 -9.64 -3.20 27.28
C LEU A 81 -9.29 -2.46 25.99
N PHE A 82 -10.20 -2.46 25.01
CA PHE A 82 -10.05 -1.68 23.78
C PHE A 82 -10.87 -0.39 23.86
N MET A 83 -10.26 0.73 23.49
CA MET A 83 -10.83 2.06 23.69
C MET A 83 -11.69 2.58 22.53
N GLY A 84 -11.91 1.81 21.46
CA GLY A 84 -12.75 2.21 20.32
C GLY A 84 -12.01 2.17 18.99
N ASP A 85 -12.66 2.67 17.94
CA ASP A 85 -12.16 2.78 16.57
C ASP A 85 -11.66 1.43 16.02
N TYR A 86 -12.59 0.48 15.98
CA TYR A 86 -12.38 -0.87 15.46
C TYR A 86 -12.44 -0.93 13.93
N VAL A 87 -13.25 -0.05 13.35
CA VAL A 87 -13.63 -0.07 11.93
C VAL A 87 -13.09 1.14 11.16
N ASP A 88 -13.38 1.17 9.87
CA ASP A 88 -12.95 2.17 8.89
C ASP A 88 -11.45 2.16 8.59
N ARG A 89 -11.06 2.83 7.49
CA ARG A 89 -9.69 3.00 6.98
C ARG A 89 -9.01 1.72 6.47
N GLY A 90 -8.94 0.68 7.29
CA GLY A 90 -8.36 -0.61 6.95
C GLY A 90 -9.27 -1.44 6.04
N TYR A 91 -8.72 -2.50 5.44
CA TYR A 91 -9.43 -3.37 4.49
C TYR A 91 -10.28 -4.49 5.14
N TYR A 92 -10.11 -4.70 6.44
CA TYR A 92 -10.64 -5.85 7.19
C TYR A 92 -11.40 -5.41 8.45
N SER A 93 -12.16 -4.32 8.36
CA SER A 93 -13.00 -3.83 9.46
C SER A 93 -14.03 -4.87 9.89
N VAL A 94 -14.63 -5.60 8.93
CA VAL A 94 -15.62 -6.65 9.19
C VAL A 94 -15.03 -7.76 10.05
N GLU A 95 -13.87 -8.31 9.70
CA GLU A 95 -13.24 -9.39 10.47
C GLU A 95 -12.77 -8.87 11.84
N THR A 96 -12.23 -7.65 11.87
CA THR A 96 -11.74 -6.99 13.10
C THR A 96 -12.85 -6.84 14.13
N VAL A 97 -13.95 -6.16 13.77
CA VAL A 97 -15.06 -5.93 14.70
C VAL A 97 -15.81 -7.21 15.03
N THR A 98 -16.02 -8.11 14.06
CA THR A 98 -16.66 -9.40 14.31
C THR A 98 -15.85 -10.23 15.32
N LEU A 99 -14.52 -10.24 15.23
CA LEU A 99 -13.66 -10.97 16.16
C LEU A 99 -13.73 -10.38 17.58
N LEU A 100 -13.61 -9.06 17.73
CA LEU A 100 -13.67 -8.42 19.05
C LEU A 100 -15.03 -8.62 19.72
N VAL A 101 -16.12 -8.54 18.95
CA VAL A 101 -17.48 -8.83 19.47
C VAL A 101 -17.64 -10.32 19.80
N ALA A 102 -17.12 -11.24 18.98
CA ALA A 102 -17.13 -12.67 19.27
C ALA A 102 -16.39 -13.00 20.58
N LEU A 103 -15.22 -12.40 20.78
CA LEU A 103 -14.46 -12.50 22.04
C LEU A 103 -15.26 -11.92 23.21
N LYS A 104 -15.93 -10.76 23.04
CA LYS A 104 -16.78 -10.18 24.08
C LYS A 104 -17.95 -11.08 24.47
N VAL A 105 -18.63 -11.66 23.49
CA VAL A 105 -19.75 -12.57 23.75
C VAL A 105 -19.27 -13.85 24.45
N ARG A 106 -18.10 -14.36 24.05
CA ARG A 106 -17.55 -15.64 24.54
C ARG A 106 -16.83 -15.53 25.88
N TYR A 107 -16.15 -14.43 26.14
CA TYR A 107 -15.29 -14.20 27.31
C TYR A 107 -15.62 -12.84 27.96
N ARG A 108 -16.87 -12.69 28.39
CA ARG A 108 -17.47 -11.41 28.84
C ARG A 108 -16.63 -10.60 29.83
N GLU A 109 -16.02 -11.29 30.78
CA GLU A 109 -15.20 -10.70 31.86
C GLU A 109 -13.71 -10.56 31.48
N ARG A 110 -13.30 -11.02 30.29
CA ARG A 110 -11.91 -11.01 29.81
C ARG A 110 -11.63 -9.92 28.80
N ILE A 111 -12.66 -9.34 28.19
CA ILE A 111 -12.50 -8.28 27.20
C ILE A 111 -13.57 -7.21 27.40
N THR A 112 -13.13 -5.96 27.43
CA THR A 112 -13.97 -4.76 27.44
C THR A 112 -13.75 -4.03 26.13
N ILE A 113 -14.84 -3.64 25.46
CA ILE A 113 -14.82 -2.89 24.20
C ILE A 113 -15.62 -1.60 24.40
N LEU A 114 -14.95 -0.46 24.31
CA LEU A 114 -15.56 0.86 24.42
C LEU A 114 -16.00 1.39 23.05
N ARG A 115 -16.81 2.45 23.04
CA ARG A 115 -17.20 3.14 21.81
C ARG A 115 -16.11 4.13 21.41
N GLY A 116 -15.69 4.10 20.14
CA GLY A 116 -14.92 5.17 19.52
C GLY A 116 -15.79 6.10 18.67
N ASN A 117 -15.20 7.13 18.07
CA ASN A 117 -15.94 8.04 17.21
C ASN A 117 -16.31 7.40 15.86
N HIS A 118 -15.57 6.37 15.43
CA HIS A 118 -15.88 5.60 14.23
C HIS A 118 -16.99 4.57 14.43
N GLU A 119 -17.37 4.22 15.66
CA GLU A 119 -18.54 3.38 15.94
C GLU A 119 -19.86 4.20 15.86
N SER A 120 -20.03 4.89 14.72
CA SER A 120 -21.16 5.77 14.39
C SER A 120 -21.57 5.61 12.92
N ARG A 121 -22.86 5.76 12.64
CA ARG A 121 -23.43 5.60 11.29
C ARG A 121 -22.88 6.61 10.32
N GLN A 122 -22.75 7.88 10.74
CA GLN A 122 -22.29 8.95 9.85
C GLN A 122 -20.83 8.76 9.42
N ILE A 123 -19.96 8.35 10.34
CA ILE A 123 -18.54 8.19 10.05
C ILE A 123 -18.31 6.93 9.20
N THR A 124 -18.93 5.81 9.55
CA THR A 124 -18.78 4.54 8.80
C THR A 124 -19.28 4.60 7.35
N GLN A 125 -20.23 5.49 7.05
CA GLN A 125 -20.69 5.76 5.68
C GLN A 125 -19.65 6.46 4.81
N VAL A 126 -18.72 7.18 5.41
CA VAL A 126 -17.74 8.01 4.69
C VAL A 126 -16.36 7.36 4.67
N TYR A 127 -15.99 6.65 5.74
CA TYR A 127 -14.60 6.22 5.97
C TYR A 127 -14.31 4.73 5.73
N GLY A 128 -15.29 3.98 5.22
CA GLY A 128 -15.06 2.73 4.50
C GLY A 128 -15.84 1.51 4.99
N PHE A 129 -16.30 1.47 6.24
CA PHE A 129 -16.94 0.28 6.81
C PHE A 129 -18.28 -0.05 6.13
N TYR A 130 -19.05 0.96 5.73
CA TYR A 130 -20.27 0.77 4.94
C TYR A 130 -19.97 0.07 3.60
N ASP A 131 -19.02 0.61 2.84
CA ASP A 131 -18.61 0.07 1.55
C ASP A 131 -18.00 -1.33 1.68
N GLU A 132 -17.24 -1.57 2.75
CA GLU A 132 -16.68 -2.87 3.07
C GLU A 132 -17.79 -3.91 3.30
N CYS A 133 -18.81 -3.58 4.11
CA CYS A 133 -19.96 -4.45 4.35
C CYS A 133 -20.71 -4.74 3.04
N LEU A 134 -20.97 -3.71 2.22
CA LEU A 134 -21.66 -3.87 0.95
C LEU A 134 -20.87 -4.79 0.00
N ARG A 135 -19.56 -4.61 -0.10
CA ARG A 135 -18.67 -5.44 -0.91
C ARG A 135 -18.62 -6.90 -0.45
N LYS A 136 -18.61 -7.14 0.87
CA LYS A 136 -18.44 -8.47 1.47
C LYS A 136 -19.73 -9.28 1.57
N TYR A 137 -20.89 -8.63 1.69
CA TYR A 137 -22.19 -9.29 1.90
C TYR A 137 -23.21 -9.03 0.80
N GLY A 138 -22.91 -8.12 -0.14
CA GLY A 138 -23.79 -7.78 -1.26
C GLY A 138 -24.99 -6.92 -0.88
N ASN A 139 -25.14 -6.55 0.40
CA ASN A 139 -26.22 -5.72 0.91
C ASN A 139 -25.79 -4.96 2.19
N ALA A 140 -26.63 -4.06 2.71
CA ALA A 140 -26.32 -3.19 3.84
C ALA A 140 -26.75 -3.75 5.23
N ASN A 141 -27.26 -5.00 5.31
CA ASN A 141 -27.81 -5.54 6.56
C ASN A 141 -26.72 -5.70 7.63
N VAL A 142 -25.53 -6.19 7.28
CA VAL A 142 -24.43 -6.34 8.23
C VAL A 142 -23.99 -5.00 8.81
N TRP A 143 -23.88 -3.96 7.97
CA TRP A 143 -23.60 -2.61 8.45
C TRP A 143 -24.67 -2.12 9.43
N LYS A 144 -25.96 -2.37 9.13
CA LYS A 144 -27.06 -2.07 10.05
C LYS A 144 -26.94 -2.83 11.37
N PHE A 145 -26.63 -4.12 11.35
CA PHE A 145 -26.51 -4.93 12.56
C PHE A 145 -25.39 -4.45 13.47
N PHE A 146 -24.24 -4.06 12.92
CA PHE A 146 -23.12 -3.51 13.68
C PHE A 146 -23.39 -2.09 14.17
N THR A 147 -23.92 -1.20 13.34
CA THR A 147 -24.23 0.17 13.79
C THR A 147 -25.32 0.20 14.86
N ASP A 148 -26.32 -0.69 14.78
CA ASP A 148 -27.29 -0.86 15.86
C ASP A 148 -26.67 -1.50 17.13
N LEU A 149 -25.57 -2.26 17.02
CA LEU A 149 -24.81 -2.78 18.17
C LEU A 149 -23.93 -1.69 18.79
N PHE A 150 -23.35 -0.80 17.99
CA PHE A 150 -22.47 0.27 18.44
C PHE A 150 -23.13 1.20 19.46
N ASP A 151 -24.44 1.41 19.35
CA ASP A 151 -25.22 2.19 20.33
C ASP A 151 -25.16 1.63 21.75
N TYR A 152 -24.85 0.33 21.91
CA TYR A 152 -24.78 -0.34 23.22
C TYR A 152 -23.40 -0.30 23.85
N LEU A 153 -22.35 0.05 23.10
CA LEU A 153 -20.97 0.07 23.59
C LEU A 153 -20.81 1.09 24.72
N PRO A 154 -20.25 0.70 25.88
CA PRO A 154 -19.90 1.64 26.95
C PRO A 154 -19.04 2.80 26.43
N LEU A 155 -19.25 4.00 27.00
CA LEU A 155 -18.50 5.18 26.60
C LEU A 155 -17.10 5.21 27.21
N THR A 156 -16.97 4.70 28.44
CA THR A 156 -15.75 4.80 29.25
C THR A 156 -15.59 3.57 30.14
N ALA A 157 -14.38 3.37 30.66
CA ALA A 157 -14.10 2.36 31.67
C ALA A 157 -13.30 2.95 32.83
N LEU A 158 -13.41 2.31 33.99
CA LEU A 158 -12.65 2.65 35.19
C LEU A 158 -11.91 1.40 35.67
N VAL A 159 -10.57 1.41 35.58
CA VAL A 159 -9.73 0.29 35.99
C VAL A 159 -9.35 0.46 37.45
N ASP A 160 -9.79 -0.49 38.29
CA ASP A 160 -9.57 -0.52 39.76
C ASP A 160 -9.81 0.83 40.47
N GLY A 161 -10.81 1.58 40.01
CA GLY A 161 -11.20 2.87 40.58
C GLY A 161 -10.20 4.02 40.35
N GLN A 162 -9.08 3.79 39.65
CA GLN A 162 -7.96 4.75 39.59
C GLN A 162 -7.61 5.22 38.18
N ILE A 163 -7.71 4.35 37.17
CA ILE A 163 -7.36 4.71 35.77
C ILE A 163 -8.64 4.82 34.95
N PHE A 164 -8.93 6.03 34.48
CA PHE A 164 -10.10 6.32 33.67
C PHE A 164 -9.76 6.18 32.19
N CYS A 165 -10.46 5.30 31.48
CA CYS A 165 -10.21 4.97 30.08
C CYS A 165 -11.37 5.41 29.18
N LEU A 166 -11.07 6.08 28.07
CA LEU A 166 -12.06 6.53 27.08
C LEU A 166 -11.41 6.73 25.70
N HIS A 167 -12.20 6.81 24.64
CA HIS A 167 -11.65 7.05 23.29
C HIS A 167 -11.11 8.47 23.12
N GLY A 168 -12.02 9.43 23.23
CA GLY A 168 -11.82 10.86 23.06
C GLY A 168 -11.11 11.47 24.26
N GLY A 169 -11.78 12.40 24.92
CA GLY A 169 -11.20 13.11 26.04
C GLY A 169 -12.25 13.74 26.93
N LEU A 170 -11.83 14.71 27.74
CA LEU A 170 -12.71 15.33 28.73
C LEU A 170 -13.74 16.24 28.04
N SER A 171 -14.83 16.54 28.76
CA SER A 171 -15.90 17.43 28.32
C SER A 171 -16.11 18.57 29.32
N PRO A 172 -16.35 19.81 28.86
CA PRO A 172 -16.73 20.91 29.75
C PRO A 172 -18.11 20.70 30.40
N SER A 173 -18.90 19.72 29.95
CA SER A 173 -20.20 19.36 30.54
C SER A 173 -20.11 18.24 31.59
N ILE A 174 -18.90 17.73 31.87
CA ILE A 174 -18.68 16.54 32.71
C ILE A 174 -17.59 16.82 33.74
N ASP A 175 -18.01 17.09 34.98
CA ASP A 175 -17.08 17.27 36.11
C ASP A 175 -16.85 15.98 36.90
N SER A 176 -17.79 15.03 36.85
CA SER A 176 -17.74 13.80 37.64
C SER A 176 -18.06 12.54 36.84
N LEU A 177 -17.56 11.39 37.30
CA LEU A 177 -17.91 10.08 36.73
C LEU A 177 -19.42 9.81 36.79
N ASP A 178 -20.14 10.36 37.77
CA ASP A 178 -21.59 10.20 37.87
C ASP A 178 -22.34 10.93 36.75
N HIS A 179 -21.82 12.05 36.25
CA HIS A 179 -22.39 12.71 35.07
C HIS A 179 -22.33 11.78 33.84
N ILE A 180 -21.24 11.02 33.69
CA ILE A 180 -21.09 10.04 32.60
C ILE A 180 -22.07 8.87 32.78
N ARG A 181 -22.19 8.34 34.01
CA ARG A 181 -23.14 7.26 34.34
C ARG A 181 -24.60 7.64 34.03
N ALA A 182 -24.94 8.93 34.11
CA ALA A 182 -26.29 9.43 33.85
C ALA A 182 -26.64 9.65 32.37
N LEU A 183 -25.65 9.60 31.45
CA LEU A 183 -25.91 9.78 30.01
C LEU A 183 -26.76 8.63 29.44
N ASP A 184 -27.65 8.94 28.50
CA ASP A 184 -28.28 7.90 27.69
C ASP A 184 -27.39 7.62 26.48
N ARG A 185 -26.62 6.53 26.51
CA ARG A 185 -25.72 6.18 25.40
C ARG A 185 -26.41 5.46 24.24
N LEU A 186 -27.65 4.97 24.43
CA LEU A 186 -28.37 4.07 23.50
C LEU A 186 -28.94 4.83 22.30
N GLN A 187 -28.09 5.60 21.64
CA GLN A 187 -28.38 6.47 20.52
C GLN A 187 -27.15 6.60 19.62
N GLU A 188 -27.37 7.14 18.43
CA GLU A 188 -26.28 7.59 17.56
C GLU A 188 -25.47 8.69 18.26
N VAL A 189 -24.16 8.76 18.00
CA VAL A 189 -23.29 9.81 18.54
C VAL A 189 -23.80 11.19 18.08
N PRO A 190 -24.18 12.10 19.00
CA PRO A 190 -24.61 13.44 18.63
C PRO A 190 -23.47 14.26 18.02
N HIS A 191 -23.79 15.32 17.28
CA HIS A 191 -22.78 16.25 16.75
C HIS A 191 -22.13 17.12 17.83
N GLU A 192 -22.79 17.31 18.98
CA GLU A 192 -22.32 18.12 20.11
C GLU A 192 -22.81 17.55 21.45
N GLY A 193 -22.21 18.01 22.55
CA GLY A 193 -22.60 17.63 23.91
C GLY A 193 -21.73 16.54 24.53
N PRO A 194 -22.01 16.15 25.78
CA PRO A 194 -21.10 15.35 26.62
C PRO A 194 -20.70 14.00 26.00
N MET A 195 -21.63 13.31 25.33
CA MET A 195 -21.32 12.05 24.65
C MET A 195 -20.43 12.25 23.42
N CYS A 196 -20.62 13.35 22.68
CA CYS A 196 -19.75 13.70 21.55
C CYS A 196 -18.33 13.98 22.05
N ASP A 197 -18.21 14.82 23.09
CA ASP A 197 -16.93 15.23 23.65
C ASP A 197 -16.10 14.03 24.16
N LEU A 198 -16.72 13.08 24.87
CA LEU A 198 -16.05 11.86 25.34
C LEU A 198 -15.42 11.02 24.21
N LEU A 199 -15.90 11.17 22.97
CA LEU A 199 -15.44 10.44 21.80
C LEU A 199 -14.54 11.27 20.87
N TRP A 200 -14.56 12.60 20.96
CA TRP A 200 -13.91 13.51 20.00
C TRP A 200 -12.90 14.49 20.59
N SER A 201 -12.92 14.73 21.90
CA SER A 201 -12.02 15.70 22.54
C SER A 201 -10.57 15.23 22.55
N ASP A 202 -9.64 16.19 22.61
CA ASP A 202 -8.20 15.97 22.53
C ASP A 202 -7.41 16.76 23.61
N PRO A 203 -6.34 16.19 24.19
CA PRO A 203 -5.42 16.96 25.02
C PRO A 203 -4.65 18.00 24.18
N ASP A 204 -4.27 19.12 24.80
CA ASP A 204 -3.64 20.26 24.14
C ASP A 204 -2.69 20.98 25.10
N ASP A 205 -1.57 21.47 24.57
CA ASP A 205 -0.56 22.20 25.37
C ASP A 205 -1.08 23.55 25.87
N ARG A 206 -2.16 24.07 25.26
CA ARG A 206 -2.83 25.28 25.69
C ARG A 206 -3.69 25.00 26.93
N GLY A 207 -3.57 25.85 27.96
CA GLY A 207 -4.39 25.77 29.15
C GLY A 207 -5.88 26.07 28.90
N GLY A 208 -6.74 25.49 29.72
CA GLY A 208 -8.19 25.63 29.66
C GLY A 208 -8.86 24.80 28.55
N TRP A 209 -10.07 25.20 28.17
CA TRP A 209 -10.82 24.59 27.08
C TRP A 209 -10.62 25.36 25.77
N GLY A 210 -10.41 24.64 24.67
CA GLY A 210 -10.35 25.19 23.31
C GLY A 210 -11.33 24.51 22.35
N ILE A 211 -11.60 25.16 21.23
CA ILE A 211 -12.42 24.58 20.16
C ILE A 211 -11.59 23.53 19.42
N SER A 212 -12.14 22.32 19.26
CA SER A 212 -11.47 21.25 18.55
C SER A 212 -11.33 21.57 17.05
N PRO A 213 -10.14 21.39 16.46
CA PRO A 213 -9.94 21.54 15.02
C PRO A 213 -10.63 20.43 14.20
N ARG A 214 -11.16 19.40 14.85
CA ARG A 214 -11.89 18.28 14.20
C ARG A 214 -13.32 18.66 13.79
N GLY A 215 -13.83 19.79 14.30
CA GLY A 215 -15.22 20.19 14.10
C GLY A 215 -16.22 19.54 15.08
N ALA A 216 -15.74 18.75 16.04
CA ALA A 216 -16.51 18.15 17.13
C ALA A 216 -15.61 17.96 18.37
N GLY A 217 -16.20 18.01 19.56
CA GLY A 217 -15.47 17.98 20.84
C GLY A 217 -14.68 19.26 21.13
N TYR A 218 -13.82 19.19 22.16
CA TYR A 218 -12.98 20.28 22.64
C TYR A 218 -11.52 19.88 22.70
N THR A 219 -10.63 20.87 22.71
CA THR A 219 -9.29 20.66 23.27
C THR A 219 -9.30 20.97 24.76
N PHE A 220 -8.51 20.25 25.55
CA PHE A 220 -8.41 20.46 27.00
C PHE A 220 -6.96 20.50 27.47
N GLY A 221 -6.64 21.48 28.31
CA GLY A 221 -5.29 21.67 28.84
C GLY A 221 -4.95 20.79 30.04
N GLN A 222 -3.70 20.92 30.50
CA GLN A 222 -3.19 20.24 31.69
C GLN A 222 -4.00 20.58 32.95
N ASP A 223 -4.39 21.84 33.14
CA ASP A 223 -5.18 22.32 34.29
C ASP A 223 -6.54 21.62 34.38
N ILE A 224 -7.18 21.35 33.24
CA ILE A 224 -8.44 20.61 33.16
C ILE A 224 -8.23 19.15 33.55
N SER A 225 -7.15 18.55 33.08
CA SER A 225 -6.82 17.14 33.36
C SER A 225 -6.54 16.90 34.84
N GLU A 226 -5.73 17.77 35.45
CA GLU A 226 -5.41 17.75 36.87
C GLU A 226 -6.68 17.93 37.73
N THR A 227 -7.54 18.89 37.36
CA THR A 227 -8.79 19.16 38.07
C THR A 227 -9.73 17.96 38.01
N PHE A 228 -9.90 17.35 36.84
CA PHE A 228 -10.76 16.19 36.66
C PHE A 228 -10.24 14.97 37.44
N ASN A 229 -8.93 14.70 37.36
CA ASN A 229 -8.30 13.60 38.08
C ASN A 229 -8.45 13.77 39.59
N HIS A 230 -8.11 14.96 40.12
CA HIS A 230 -8.23 15.24 41.55
C HIS A 230 -9.68 15.12 42.04
N THR A 231 -10.64 15.67 41.30
CA THR A 231 -12.07 15.65 41.67
C THR A 231 -12.63 14.23 41.74
N ASN A 232 -12.18 13.35 40.84
CA ASN A 232 -12.70 11.99 40.73
C ASN A 232 -11.80 10.94 41.41
N GLY A 233 -10.72 11.35 42.08
CA GLY A 233 -9.79 10.44 42.74
C GLY A 233 -9.00 9.55 41.77
N LEU A 234 -8.76 10.03 40.55
CA LEU A 234 -8.07 9.29 39.49
C LEU A 234 -6.57 9.56 39.52
N THR A 235 -5.80 8.55 39.16
CA THR A 235 -4.34 8.67 38.97
C THR A 235 -3.97 8.99 37.52
N LEU A 236 -4.83 8.63 36.57
CA LEU A 236 -4.53 8.69 35.14
C LEU A 236 -5.82 8.71 34.30
N VAL A 237 -5.82 9.54 33.25
CA VAL A 237 -6.68 9.37 32.08
C VAL A 237 -5.91 8.64 30.97
N SER A 238 -6.38 7.46 30.56
CA SER A 238 -5.85 6.72 29.41
C SER A 238 -6.80 6.88 28.24
N ARG A 239 -6.30 7.31 27.09
CA ARG A 239 -7.14 7.58 25.91
C ARG A 239 -6.50 7.20 24.58
N ALA A 240 -7.24 7.30 23.48
CA ALA A 240 -6.83 6.85 22.13
C ALA A 240 -6.92 7.95 21.04
N HIS A 241 -7.53 7.71 19.88
CA HIS A 241 -8.05 8.66 18.85
C HIS A 241 -7.06 9.59 18.11
N GLN A 242 -5.94 9.94 18.74
CA GLN A 242 -4.87 10.73 18.13
C GLN A 242 -3.74 9.80 17.72
N LEU A 243 -3.40 9.83 16.43
CA LEU A 243 -2.18 9.19 15.96
C LEU A 243 -0.98 9.82 16.65
N VAL A 244 -0.18 8.98 17.29
CA VAL A 244 1.11 9.32 17.90
C VAL A 244 2.19 8.44 17.29
N MET A 245 3.32 9.06 16.88
CA MET A 245 4.31 8.38 16.04
C MET A 245 4.96 7.18 16.71
N GLU A 246 5.12 7.21 18.03
CA GLU A 246 5.73 6.15 18.83
C GLU A 246 4.70 5.12 19.34
N GLY A 247 3.44 5.21 18.91
CA GLY A 247 2.35 4.34 19.37
C GLY A 247 1.76 4.71 20.73
N TYR A 248 2.48 5.43 21.59
CA TYR A 248 1.93 6.08 22.77
C TYR A 248 2.59 7.44 23.03
N ASN A 249 1.91 8.32 23.77
CA ASN A 249 2.46 9.60 24.19
C ASN A 249 1.93 10.04 25.55
N TRP A 250 2.82 10.48 26.44
CA TRP A 250 2.47 11.10 27.71
C TRP A 250 2.29 12.61 27.52
N CYS A 251 1.23 13.18 28.09
CA CYS A 251 1.02 14.62 28.15
C CYS A 251 0.49 15.06 29.53
N HIS A 252 0.39 16.38 29.73
CA HIS A 252 -0.17 17.00 30.94
C HIS A 252 0.48 16.50 32.24
N ASP A 253 1.81 16.49 32.29
CA ASP A 253 2.60 15.98 33.42
C ASP A 253 2.18 14.57 33.90
N ARG A 254 1.96 13.68 32.93
CA ARG A 254 1.52 12.29 33.12
C ARG A 254 0.11 12.12 33.71
N ASN A 255 -0.72 13.16 33.71
CA ASN A 255 -2.15 13.03 34.01
C ASN A 255 -2.92 12.35 32.88
N VAL A 256 -2.39 12.39 31.64
CA VAL A 256 -3.03 11.83 30.45
C VAL A 256 -2.01 11.04 29.63
N VAL A 257 -2.42 9.87 29.15
CA VAL A 257 -1.69 9.10 28.13
C VAL A 257 -2.56 8.84 26.91
N THR A 258 -1.99 9.04 25.73
CA THR A 258 -2.58 8.63 24.45
C THR A 258 -1.94 7.32 24.02
N ILE A 259 -2.74 6.31 23.67
CA ILE A 259 -2.32 5.00 23.15
C ILE A 259 -2.97 4.77 21.79
N PHE A 260 -2.17 4.41 20.79
CA PHE A 260 -2.62 4.15 19.43
C PHE A 260 -2.13 2.77 18.99
N SER A 261 -3.04 1.88 18.60
CA SER A 261 -2.74 0.46 18.39
C SER A 261 -2.78 0.01 16.91
N ALA A 262 -2.84 0.95 15.96
CA ALA A 262 -2.80 0.70 14.52
C ALA A 262 -1.44 1.13 13.92
N PRO A 263 -0.47 0.22 13.74
CA PRO A 263 0.86 0.58 13.26
C PRO A 263 0.82 0.90 11.77
N ASN A 264 1.68 1.82 11.31
CA ASN A 264 1.67 2.38 9.96
C ASN A 264 0.24 2.69 9.49
N TYR A 265 -0.46 3.51 10.28
CA TYR A 265 -1.88 3.78 10.14
C TYR A 265 -2.28 4.11 8.70
N CYS A 266 -3.45 3.63 8.28
CA CYS A 266 -3.95 3.74 6.90
C CYS A 266 -2.95 3.20 5.85
N TYR A 267 -2.05 2.32 6.30
CA TYR A 267 -0.95 1.75 5.53
C TYR A 267 0.06 2.77 5.00
N ARG A 268 0.12 3.96 5.60
CA ARG A 268 0.83 5.12 5.05
C ARG A 268 1.53 6.02 6.08
N CYS A 269 1.04 6.11 7.31
CA CYS A 269 1.50 7.10 8.27
C CYS A 269 2.88 6.82 8.89
N GLY A 270 3.37 5.57 8.84
CA GLY A 270 4.69 5.20 9.32
C GLY A 270 4.89 5.25 10.84
N ASN A 271 3.83 5.40 11.64
CA ASN A 271 3.88 5.32 13.09
C ASN A 271 4.08 3.89 13.59
N GLN A 272 4.68 3.73 14.76
CA GLN A 272 4.56 2.51 15.56
C GLN A 272 3.17 2.45 16.24
N ALA A 273 2.82 1.28 16.75
CA ALA A 273 1.67 1.09 17.63
C ALA A 273 2.13 0.68 19.03
N ALA A 274 1.26 0.84 20.03
CA ALA A 274 1.55 0.40 21.39
C ALA A 274 0.33 -0.18 22.11
N LEU A 275 0.62 -0.91 23.18
CA LEU A 275 -0.29 -1.44 24.20
C LEU A 275 0.17 -0.95 25.57
N MET A 276 -0.74 -0.73 26.52
CA MET A 276 -0.40 -0.49 27.92
C MET A 276 -0.84 -1.67 28.79
N GLU A 277 0.11 -2.42 29.33
CA GLU A 277 -0.16 -3.50 30.29
C GLU A 277 -0.24 -2.94 31.71
N LEU A 278 -1.32 -3.24 32.42
CA LEU A 278 -1.49 -2.96 33.84
C LEU A 278 -1.42 -4.27 34.62
N ASP A 279 -0.42 -4.40 35.49
CA ASP A 279 -0.25 -5.59 36.34
C ASP A 279 -1.24 -5.62 37.53
N ASP A 280 -1.18 -6.67 38.36
CA ASP A 280 -2.01 -6.85 39.56
C ASP A 280 -1.90 -5.71 40.58
N SER A 281 -0.88 -4.84 40.46
CA SER A 281 -0.60 -3.70 41.33
C SER A 281 -0.75 -2.34 40.64
N LEU A 282 -1.44 -2.30 39.48
CA LEU A 282 -1.63 -1.12 38.64
C LEU A 282 -0.32 -0.50 38.09
N LYS A 283 0.79 -1.25 38.11
CA LYS A 283 2.00 -0.77 37.43
C LYS A 283 1.80 -0.92 35.93
N PHE A 284 2.00 0.18 35.22
CA PHE A 284 1.90 0.20 33.78
C PHE A 284 3.25 -0.09 33.10
N SER A 285 3.21 -0.81 31.99
CA SER A 285 4.31 -0.90 31.03
C SER A 285 3.78 -0.76 29.60
N PHE A 286 4.59 -0.22 28.69
CA PHE A 286 4.20 -0.05 27.29
C PHE A 286 4.94 -1.06 26.41
N LEU A 287 4.19 -1.75 25.56
CA LEU A 287 4.72 -2.64 24.54
C LEU A 287 4.49 -2.00 23.17
N GLN A 288 5.55 -1.53 22.53
CA GLN A 288 5.50 -0.98 21.18
C GLN A 288 5.69 -2.08 20.12
N PHE A 289 5.08 -1.89 18.95
CA PHE A 289 5.17 -2.82 17.84
C PHE A 289 5.01 -2.17 16.47
N ASP A 290 5.66 -2.79 15.49
CA ASP A 290 5.61 -2.42 14.08
C ASP A 290 4.51 -3.22 13.35
N PRO A 291 4.13 -2.84 12.11
CA PRO A 291 3.12 -3.56 11.36
C PRO A 291 3.48 -5.04 11.17
N ALA A 292 2.46 -5.89 11.25
CA ALA A 292 2.60 -7.31 11.01
C ALA A 292 3.19 -7.56 9.61
N PRO A 293 4.13 -8.48 9.45
CA PRO A 293 4.62 -8.86 8.14
C PRO A 293 3.46 -9.41 7.32
N ARG A 294 3.07 -8.71 6.25
CA ARG A 294 1.99 -9.14 5.36
C ARG A 294 2.39 -10.43 4.64
N ARG A 295 2.01 -11.58 5.18
CA ARG A 295 2.24 -12.89 4.54
C ARG A 295 1.50 -12.93 3.20
N GLY A 296 2.24 -13.05 2.09
CA GLY A 296 1.70 -13.52 0.81
C GLY A 296 1.70 -12.54 -0.36
N GLU A 297 2.00 -11.26 -0.16
CA GLU A 297 2.17 -10.30 -1.26
C GLU A 297 3.62 -9.81 -1.28
N PRO A 298 4.51 -10.46 -2.06
CA PRO A 298 5.87 -9.97 -2.19
C PRO A 298 5.81 -8.60 -2.86
N HIS A 299 6.45 -7.64 -2.20
CA HIS A 299 6.55 -6.29 -2.71
C HIS A 299 7.35 -6.34 -4.02
N ALA A 300 7.04 -5.47 -4.98
CA ALA A 300 7.73 -5.45 -6.28
C ALA A 300 9.27 -5.41 -6.10
N LYS A 301 9.78 -4.65 -5.12
CA LYS A 301 11.19 -4.61 -4.75
C LYS A 301 11.75 -5.98 -4.33
N GLU A 302 10.99 -6.77 -3.55
CA GLU A 302 11.43 -8.09 -3.13
C GLU A 302 11.56 -9.05 -4.32
N ILE A 303 10.60 -9.01 -5.25
CA ILE A 303 10.64 -9.82 -6.47
C ILE A 303 11.86 -9.43 -7.30
N LEU A 304 11.97 -8.15 -7.64
CA LEU A 304 13.01 -7.63 -8.53
C LEU A 304 14.42 -7.71 -7.91
N SER A 305 14.54 -7.66 -6.58
CA SER A 305 15.84 -7.83 -5.89
C SER A 305 16.45 -9.22 -6.08
N LYS A 306 15.62 -10.25 -6.30
CA LYS A 306 16.04 -11.64 -6.49
C LYS A 306 16.40 -11.95 -7.96
N GLU A 307 16.08 -11.04 -8.87
CA GLU A 307 16.32 -11.21 -10.30
C GLU A 307 17.78 -10.90 -10.65
N SER A 308 18.37 -11.67 -11.57
CA SER A 308 19.68 -11.40 -12.20
C SER A 308 19.64 -10.17 -13.13
N ASN A 309 20.78 -9.53 -13.41
CA ASN A 309 20.85 -8.53 -14.49
C ASN A 309 20.66 -9.14 -15.89
N VAL A 310 20.83 -10.45 -16.02
CA VAL A 310 20.52 -11.24 -17.22
C VAL A 310 19.38 -12.19 -16.86
N GLN A 311 18.15 -11.81 -17.22
CA GLN A 311 16.94 -12.59 -16.97
C GLN A 311 16.78 -13.71 -17.99
N GLU A 312 16.70 -14.95 -17.53
CA GLU A 312 16.38 -16.09 -18.40
C GLU A 312 14.89 -16.04 -18.75
N VAL A 313 14.57 -16.00 -20.03
CA VAL A 313 13.20 -15.95 -20.56
C VAL A 313 13.01 -17.13 -21.51
N LYS A 314 11.86 -17.82 -21.40
CA LYS A 314 11.55 -18.97 -22.26
C LYS A 314 10.58 -18.59 -23.36
N CYS A 315 10.76 -19.21 -24.53
CA CYS A 315 9.71 -19.20 -25.54
C CYS A 315 8.46 -19.99 -25.11
N PRO A 316 7.28 -19.67 -25.67
CA PRO A 316 7.05 -18.56 -26.60
C PRO A 316 7.02 -17.23 -25.83
N VAL A 317 7.46 -16.13 -26.45
CA VAL A 317 7.46 -14.80 -25.81
C VAL A 317 7.26 -13.67 -26.81
N THR A 318 6.53 -12.65 -26.40
CA THR A 318 6.37 -11.40 -27.15
C THR A 318 7.28 -10.33 -26.57
N VAL A 319 8.25 -9.88 -27.37
CA VAL A 319 9.23 -8.85 -27.01
C VAL A 319 8.72 -7.47 -27.43
N CYS A 320 8.76 -6.53 -26.50
CA CYS A 320 8.26 -5.16 -26.63
C CYS A 320 9.40 -4.16 -26.39
N GLY A 321 9.49 -3.15 -27.25
CA GLY A 321 10.37 -2.00 -27.06
C GLY A 321 9.71 -0.88 -26.26
N ASP A 322 10.10 0.37 -26.55
CA ASP A 322 9.69 1.57 -25.83
C ASP A 322 8.16 1.78 -25.82
N VAL A 323 7.62 2.28 -24.70
CA VAL A 323 6.17 2.53 -24.51
C VAL A 323 5.86 3.98 -24.12
N HIS A 324 6.73 4.62 -23.32
CA HIS A 324 6.72 6.06 -23.04
C HIS A 324 5.36 6.63 -22.61
N GLY A 325 4.74 6.05 -21.57
CA GLY A 325 3.51 6.59 -20.99
C GLY A 325 2.30 6.66 -21.94
N GLN A 326 2.35 5.97 -23.08
CA GLN A 326 1.24 5.87 -24.04
C GLN A 326 0.28 4.73 -23.64
N PHE A 327 -0.41 4.90 -22.50
CA PHE A 327 -1.23 3.84 -21.87
C PHE A 327 -2.26 3.20 -22.81
N HIS A 328 -2.95 3.98 -23.64
CA HIS A 328 -3.95 3.43 -24.57
C HIS A 328 -3.31 2.59 -25.68
N ASP A 329 -2.11 2.95 -26.12
CA ASP A 329 -1.34 2.15 -27.07
C ASP A 329 -0.78 0.88 -26.43
N LEU A 330 -0.43 0.91 -25.13
CA LEU A 330 -0.13 -0.29 -24.34
C LEU A 330 -1.34 -1.24 -24.26
N MET A 331 -2.56 -0.70 -24.10
CA MET A 331 -3.77 -1.54 -24.13
C MET A 331 -4.01 -2.16 -25.50
N GLU A 332 -3.68 -1.44 -26.57
CA GLU A 332 -3.75 -1.95 -27.94
C GLU A 332 -2.68 -3.02 -28.20
N LEU A 333 -1.47 -2.84 -27.66
CA LEU A 333 -0.40 -3.84 -27.65
C LEU A 333 -0.89 -5.17 -27.05
N PHE A 334 -1.57 -5.14 -25.90
CA PHE A 334 -2.18 -6.35 -25.31
C PHE A 334 -3.38 -6.89 -26.09
N ARG A 335 -4.07 -6.05 -26.88
CA ARG A 335 -5.12 -6.53 -27.78
C ARG A 335 -4.53 -7.30 -28.96
N ILE A 336 -3.36 -6.90 -29.44
CA ILE A 336 -2.70 -7.42 -30.64
C ILE A 336 -1.81 -8.62 -30.32
N GLY A 337 -0.92 -8.51 -29.33
CA GLY A 337 -0.02 -9.60 -28.92
C GLY A 337 -0.69 -10.65 -28.01
N GLY A 338 -1.93 -10.41 -27.57
CA GLY A 338 -2.68 -11.29 -26.68
C GLY A 338 -2.69 -10.84 -25.22
N ARG A 339 -3.62 -11.41 -24.44
CA ARG A 339 -3.82 -10.95 -23.05
C ARG A 339 -2.87 -11.67 -22.11
N SER A 340 -2.28 -10.93 -21.18
CA SER A 340 -1.68 -11.54 -19.99
C SER A 340 -2.79 -12.19 -19.12
N PRO A 341 -2.57 -13.39 -18.55
CA PRO A 341 -1.32 -14.16 -18.51
C PRO A 341 -1.17 -15.23 -19.61
N ASP A 342 -2.04 -15.24 -20.62
CA ASP A 342 -2.02 -16.27 -21.68
C ASP A 342 -0.81 -16.11 -22.61
N THR A 343 -0.36 -14.86 -22.81
CA THR A 343 0.87 -14.52 -23.52
C THR A 343 2.00 -14.15 -22.55
N ASN A 344 3.22 -14.65 -22.81
CA ASN A 344 4.42 -14.21 -22.11
C ASN A 344 4.96 -12.91 -22.73
N TYR A 345 5.36 -11.95 -21.91
CA TYR A 345 5.89 -10.67 -22.37
C TYR A 345 7.28 -10.36 -21.81
N LEU A 346 8.11 -9.76 -22.65
CA LEU A 346 9.38 -9.15 -22.29
C LEU A 346 9.39 -7.69 -22.75
N PHE A 347 9.38 -6.75 -21.80
CA PHE A 347 9.43 -5.31 -22.07
C PHE A 347 10.84 -4.77 -21.83
N MET A 348 11.44 -4.14 -22.84
CA MET A 348 12.87 -3.77 -22.82
C MET A 348 13.22 -2.46 -22.11
N GLY A 349 12.22 -1.63 -21.77
CA GLY A 349 12.45 -0.40 -21.00
C GLY A 349 11.56 0.76 -21.45
N ASP A 350 11.80 1.95 -20.91
CA ASP A 350 11.18 3.22 -21.26
C ASP A 350 9.65 3.18 -21.19
N TYR A 351 9.15 3.00 -19.98
CA TYR A 351 7.72 2.91 -19.65
C TYR A 351 7.08 4.26 -19.39
N VAL A 352 7.90 5.23 -18.99
CA VAL A 352 7.48 6.56 -18.53
C VAL A 352 8.00 7.67 -19.43
N ASP A 353 7.55 8.90 -19.16
CA ASP A 353 7.85 10.12 -19.90
C ASP A 353 7.29 10.16 -21.32
N ARG A 354 7.29 11.37 -21.92
CA ARG A 354 6.89 11.66 -23.32
C ARG A 354 5.40 11.44 -23.65
N GLY A 355 4.75 10.48 -23.03
CA GLY A 355 3.30 10.26 -23.03
C GLY A 355 2.57 10.96 -21.87
N TYR A 356 1.23 10.96 -21.91
CA TYR A 356 0.39 11.62 -20.90
C TYR A 356 0.02 10.74 -19.69
N TYR A 357 0.28 9.43 -19.78
CA TYR A 357 -0.22 8.41 -18.86
C TYR A 357 0.90 7.48 -18.39
N SER A 358 2.05 8.05 -18.01
CA SER A 358 3.19 7.31 -17.49
C SER A 358 2.81 6.55 -16.22
N VAL A 359 2.04 7.18 -15.32
CA VAL A 359 1.61 6.56 -14.06
C VAL A 359 0.81 5.29 -14.33
N GLU A 360 -0.20 5.33 -15.21
CA GLU A 360 -1.02 4.17 -15.52
C GLU A 360 -0.22 3.08 -16.23
N THR A 361 0.68 3.47 -17.15
CA THR A 361 1.54 2.57 -17.92
C THR A 361 2.45 1.76 -16.99
N VAL A 362 3.25 2.43 -16.18
CA VAL A 362 4.21 1.76 -15.29
C VAL A 362 3.50 1.01 -14.16
N THR A 363 2.37 1.53 -13.64
CA THR A 363 1.58 0.84 -12.62
C THR A 363 1.04 -0.49 -13.15
N LEU A 364 0.50 -0.51 -14.39
CA LEU A 364 -0.01 -1.72 -14.99
C LEU A 364 1.10 -2.78 -15.18
N LEU A 365 2.24 -2.38 -15.72
CA LEU A 365 3.37 -3.29 -15.93
C LEU A 365 3.91 -3.87 -14.62
N VAL A 366 4.08 -3.04 -13.60
CA VAL A 366 4.51 -3.49 -12.26
C VAL A 366 3.47 -4.42 -11.63
N ALA A 367 2.18 -4.11 -11.73
CA ALA A 367 1.12 -4.97 -11.21
C ALA A 367 1.09 -6.34 -11.91
N LEU A 368 1.25 -6.37 -13.24
CA LEU A 368 1.35 -7.60 -14.02
C LEU A 368 2.59 -8.41 -13.64
N LYS A 369 3.75 -7.77 -13.45
CA LYS A 369 4.98 -8.42 -12.97
C LYS A 369 4.79 -9.06 -11.60
N VAL A 370 4.19 -8.33 -10.65
CA VAL A 370 3.93 -8.83 -9.29
C VAL A 370 2.98 -10.03 -9.32
N ARG A 371 1.95 -9.96 -10.18
CA ARG A 371 0.90 -10.97 -10.29
C ARG A 371 1.33 -12.24 -11.04
N TYR A 372 2.08 -12.08 -12.13
CA TYR A 372 2.45 -13.13 -13.08
C TYR A 372 3.96 -13.16 -13.33
N ARG A 373 4.75 -13.39 -12.28
CA ARG A 373 6.22 -13.23 -12.23
C ARG A 373 6.98 -13.91 -13.36
N GLU A 374 6.59 -15.13 -13.70
CA GLU A 374 7.23 -15.97 -14.73
C GLU A 374 6.73 -15.66 -16.16
N ARG A 375 5.67 -14.84 -16.28
CA ARG A 375 5.03 -14.51 -17.57
C ARG A 375 5.39 -13.11 -18.05
N ILE A 376 5.81 -12.23 -17.14
CA ILE A 376 6.07 -10.82 -17.42
C ILE A 376 7.50 -10.52 -16.99
N THR A 377 8.33 -10.12 -17.95
CA THR A 377 9.68 -9.62 -17.71
C THR A 377 9.72 -8.14 -18.07
N ILE A 378 10.24 -7.32 -17.16
CA ILE A 378 10.40 -5.87 -17.34
C ILE A 378 11.87 -5.53 -17.10
N LEU A 379 12.50 -4.86 -18.06
CA LEU A 379 13.88 -4.41 -18.02
C LEU A 379 13.94 -2.91 -17.74
N ARG A 380 15.11 -2.43 -17.31
CA ARG A 380 15.37 -1.01 -17.10
C ARG A 380 15.69 -0.34 -18.42
N GLY A 381 15.01 0.76 -18.74
CA GLY A 381 15.40 1.69 -19.79
C GLY A 381 16.11 2.93 -19.23
N ASN A 382 16.51 3.85 -20.12
CA ASN A 382 17.17 5.08 -19.71
C ASN A 382 16.17 6.10 -19.11
N HIS A 383 14.87 5.96 -19.38
CA HIS A 383 13.82 6.76 -18.75
C HIS A 383 13.42 6.26 -17.35
N GLU A 384 13.86 5.07 -16.93
CA GLU A 384 13.77 4.60 -15.54
C GLU A 384 14.91 5.18 -14.67
N SER A 385 15.04 6.52 -14.72
CA SER A 385 16.06 7.34 -14.05
C SER A 385 15.44 8.58 -13.38
N ARG A 386 15.93 8.94 -12.19
CA ARG A 386 15.50 10.16 -11.48
C ARG A 386 15.77 11.43 -12.28
N GLN A 387 16.91 11.51 -12.97
CA GLN A 387 17.29 12.70 -13.73
C GLN A 387 16.41 12.89 -14.97
N ILE A 388 16.20 11.81 -15.73
CA ILE A 388 15.43 11.85 -16.97
C ILE A 388 13.95 12.14 -16.69
N THR A 389 13.37 11.48 -15.68
CA THR A 389 11.94 11.66 -15.32
C THR A 389 11.57 13.05 -14.83
N GLN A 390 12.54 13.83 -14.33
CA GLN A 390 12.34 15.24 -13.98
C GLN A 390 12.27 16.16 -15.21
N VAL A 391 12.85 15.75 -16.32
CA VAL A 391 12.95 16.57 -17.55
C VAL A 391 11.84 16.24 -18.54
N TYR A 392 11.44 14.97 -18.65
CA TYR A 392 10.60 14.49 -19.76
C TYR A 392 9.14 14.17 -19.42
N GLY A 393 8.71 14.47 -18.18
CA GLY A 393 7.30 14.67 -17.85
C GLY A 393 6.73 13.80 -16.74
N PHE A 394 7.36 12.70 -16.35
CA PHE A 394 6.82 11.79 -15.33
C PHE A 394 6.73 12.43 -13.95
N TYR A 395 7.73 13.23 -13.56
CA TYR A 395 7.70 14.00 -12.31
C TYR A 395 6.50 14.96 -12.27
N ASP A 396 6.35 15.77 -13.33
CA ASP A 396 5.24 16.72 -13.47
C ASP A 396 3.88 16.00 -13.48
N GLU A 397 3.79 14.84 -14.13
CA GLU A 397 2.59 14.02 -14.14
C GLU A 397 2.21 13.55 -12.73
N CYS A 398 3.18 13.08 -11.94
CA CYS A 398 2.95 12.67 -10.56
C CYS A 398 2.49 13.85 -9.69
N LEU A 399 3.14 15.01 -9.80
CA LEU A 399 2.73 16.22 -9.09
C LEU A 399 1.29 16.62 -9.44
N ARG A 400 0.96 16.62 -10.73
CA ARG A 400 -0.36 17.00 -11.22
C ARG A 400 -1.47 16.05 -10.76
N LYS A 401 -1.21 14.74 -10.74
CA LYS A 401 -2.22 13.73 -10.39
C LYS A 401 -2.41 13.56 -8.87
N TYR A 402 -1.35 13.72 -8.09
CA TYR A 402 -1.35 13.38 -6.66
C TYR A 402 -1.09 14.57 -5.72
N GLY A 403 -0.80 15.76 -6.26
CA GLY A 403 -0.51 16.98 -5.49
C GLY A 403 0.84 16.97 -4.76
N ASN A 404 1.66 15.93 -4.93
CA ASN A 404 2.99 15.79 -4.33
C ASN A 404 3.85 14.79 -5.11
N ALA A 405 5.15 14.74 -4.79
CA ALA A 405 6.14 13.93 -5.49
C ALA A 405 6.27 12.48 -4.99
N ASN A 406 5.41 12.01 -4.08
CA ASN A 406 5.62 10.71 -3.43
C ASN A 406 5.52 9.55 -4.42
N VAL A 407 4.54 9.58 -5.34
CA VAL A 407 4.40 8.53 -6.37
C VAL A 407 5.65 8.45 -7.26
N TRP A 408 6.20 9.61 -7.65
CA TRP A 408 7.47 9.66 -8.39
C TRP A 408 8.62 9.06 -7.58
N LYS A 409 8.74 9.39 -6.28
CA LYS A 409 9.76 8.78 -5.39
C LYS A 409 9.60 7.26 -5.31
N PHE A 410 8.38 6.77 -5.16
CA PHE A 410 8.11 5.33 -5.05
C PHE A 410 8.51 4.57 -6.32
N PHE A 411 8.20 5.11 -7.50
CA PHE A 411 8.59 4.48 -8.77
C PHE A 411 10.09 4.61 -9.03
N THR A 412 10.69 5.77 -8.80
CA THR A 412 12.15 5.93 -9.00
C THR A 412 12.97 5.06 -8.06
N ASP A 413 12.52 4.86 -6.82
CA ASP A 413 13.14 3.88 -5.92
C ASP A 413 12.91 2.43 -6.34
N LEU A 414 11.86 2.14 -7.11
CA LEU A 414 11.63 0.81 -7.68
C LEU A 414 12.49 0.56 -8.92
N PHE A 415 12.74 1.59 -9.73
CA PHE A 415 13.54 1.52 -10.95
C PHE A 415 14.96 1.00 -10.73
N ASP A 416 15.54 1.29 -9.56
CA ASP A 416 16.85 0.77 -9.16
C ASP A 416 16.89 -0.76 -9.09
N TYR A 417 15.75 -1.43 -8.97
CA TYR A 417 15.68 -2.88 -8.87
C TYR A 417 15.48 -3.58 -10.22
N LEU A 418 15.14 -2.84 -11.28
CA LEU A 418 14.82 -3.41 -12.59
C LEU A 418 16.06 -4.08 -13.21
N PRO A 419 15.97 -5.35 -13.67
CA PRO A 419 17.03 -6.00 -14.42
C PRO A 419 17.45 -5.22 -15.66
N LEU A 420 18.71 -5.35 -16.06
CA LEU A 420 19.26 -4.61 -17.20
C LEU A 420 18.99 -5.29 -18.54
N THR A 421 18.98 -6.63 -18.56
CA THR A 421 18.95 -7.44 -19.79
C THR A 421 18.18 -8.73 -19.60
N ALA A 422 17.79 -9.37 -20.71
CA ALA A 422 17.22 -10.70 -20.74
C ALA A 422 17.90 -11.58 -21.80
N LEU A 423 17.79 -12.88 -21.63
CA LEU A 423 18.31 -13.90 -22.54
C LEU A 423 17.17 -14.87 -22.84
N VAL A 424 16.68 -14.84 -24.08
CA VAL A 424 15.60 -15.74 -24.52
C VAL A 424 16.18 -17.04 -25.04
N ASP A 425 15.82 -18.15 -24.37
CA ASP A 425 16.30 -19.53 -24.61
C ASP A 425 17.81 -19.63 -24.89
N GLY A 426 18.60 -18.84 -24.16
CA GLY A 426 20.06 -18.85 -24.27
C GLY A 426 20.63 -18.25 -25.55
N GLN A 427 19.81 -17.75 -26.49
CA GLN A 427 20.24 -17.42 -27.85
C GLN A 427 19.97 -15.97 -28.27
N ILE A 428 18.90 -15.35 -27.78
CA ILE A 428 18.57 -13.97 -28.14
C ILE A 428 18.79 -13.08 -26.93
N PHE A 429 19.74 -12.15 -27.06
CA PHE A 429 20.07 -11.20 -26.00
C PHE A 429 19.24 -9.94 -26.15
N CYS A 430 18.46 -9.61 -25.12
CA CYS A 430 17.54 -8.49 -25.09
C CYS A 430 17.99 -7.41 -24.10
N LEU A 431 17.95 -6.15 -24.51
CA LEU A 431 18.34 -5.01 -23.68
C LEU A 431 17.65 -3.72 -24.15
N HIS A 432 17.76 -2.63 -23.39
CA HIS A 432 17.20 -1.34 -23.81
C HIS A 432 18.02 -0.66 -24.90
N GLY A 433 19.24 -0.24 -24.56
CA GLY A 433 20.14 0.49 -25.45
C GLY A 433 21.01 -0.43 -26.28
N GLY A 434 22.29 -0.51 -25.98
CA GLY A 434 23.28 -1.15 -26.84
C GLY A 434 24.42 -1.81 -26.08
N LEU A 435 25.46 -2.23 -26.79
CA LEU A 435 26.61 -2.90 -26.18
C LEU A 435 27.53 -1.88 -25.49
N SER A 436 28.37 -2.37 -24.57
CA SER A 436 29.38 -1.56 -23.86
C SER A 436 30.80 -2.02 -24.22
N PRO A 437 31.76 -1.10 -24.42
CA PRO A 437 33.18 -1.46 -24.59
C PRO A 437 33.80 -2.07 -23.33
N SER A 438 33.11 -2.03 -22.19
CA SER A 438 33.56 -2.62 -20.93
C SER A 438 32.98 -4.02 -20.69
N ILE A 439 32.16 -4.55 -21.60
CA ILE A 439 31.40 -5.79 -21.41
C ILE A 439 31.63 -6.73 -22.61
N ASP A 440 32.45 -7.75 -22.37
CA ASP A 440 32.70 -8.80 -23.37
C ASP A 440 31.83 -10.05 -23.16
N SER A 441 31.31 -10.25 -21.95
CA SER A 441 30.54 -11.44 -21.57
C SER A 441 29.26 -11.15 -20.79
N LEU A 442 28.29 -12.05 -20.89
CA LEU A 442 27.07 -11.99 -20.07
C LEU A 442 27.36 -12.03 -18.56
N ASP A 443 28.46 -12.67 -18.13
CA ASP A 443 28.86 -12.69 -16.72
C ASP A 443 29.29 -11.32 -16.20
N HIS A 444 29.91 -10.49 -17.04
CA HIS A 444 30.20 -9.10 -16.67
C HIS A 444 28.90 -8.33 -16.38
N ILE A 445 27.83 -8.58 -17.15
CA ILE A 445 26.51 -7.97 -16.93
C ILE A 445 25.90 -8.46 -15.61
N ARG A 446 25.95 -9.78 -15.35
CA ARG A 446 25.46 -10.38 -14.10
C ARG A 446 26.13 -9.78 -12.85
N ALA A 447 27.39 -9.35 -12.97
CA ALA A 447 28.17 -8.77 -11.88
C ALA A 447 27.94 -7.26 -11.64
N LEU A 448 27.20 -6.56 -12.51
CA LEU A 448 26.95 -5.13 -12.32
C LEU A 448 26.10 -4.87 -11.07
N ASP A 449 26.48 -3.88 -10.27
CA ASP A 449 25.61 -3.36 -9.21
C ASP A 449 24.54 -2.46 -9.83
N ARG A 450 23.33 -3.00 -10.00
CA ARG A 450 22.20 -2.25 -10.57
C ARG A 450 21.39 -1.45 -9.55
N LEU A 451 21.55 -1.72 -8.24
CA LEU A 451 20.70 -1.21 -7.15
C LEU A 451 21.02 0.25 -6.79
N GLN A 452 21.09 1.08 -7.81
CA GLN A 452 21.47 2.48 -7.76
C GLN A 452 20.84 3.25 -8.92
N GLU A 453 20.88 4.57 -8.81
CA GLU A 453 20.57 5.46 -9.94
C GLU A 453 21.50 5.17 -11.11
N VAL A 454 21.01 5.35 -12.34
CA VAL A 454 21.83 5.17 -13.56
C VAL A 454 23.03 6.12 -13.49
N PRO A 455 24.27 5.59 -13.51
CA PRO A 455 25.46 6.43 -13.52
C PRO A 455 25.58 7.26 -14.80
N HIS A 456 26.31 8.37 -14.74
CA HIS A 456 26.56 9.23 -15.90
C HIS A 456 27.48 8.57 -16.95
N GLU A 457 28.27 7.57 -16.56
CA GLU A 457 29.20 6.85 -17.43
C GLU A 457 29.39 5.40 -16.93
N GLY A 458 30.02 4.57 -17.77
CA GLY A 458 30.36 3.20 -17.43
C GLY A 458 29.34 2.15 -17.92
N PRO A 459 29.58 0.87 -17.64
CA PRO A 459 28.91 -0.25 -18.31
C PRO A 459 27.38 -0.23 -18.21
N MET A 460 26.82 0.16 -17.06
CA MET A 460 25.37 0.28 -16.89
C MET A 460 24.79 1.43 -17.73
N CYS A 461 25.48 2.57 -17.79
CA CYS A 461 25.10 3.70 -18.64
C CYS A 461 25.14 3.29 -20.11
N ASP A 462 26.23 2.63 -20.52
CA ASP A 462 26.43 2.17 -21.89
C ASP A 462 25.31 1.23 -22.35
N LEU A 463 24.90 0.26 -21.51
CA LEU A 463 23.82 -0.68 -21.82
C LEU A 463 22.47 0.01 -22.07
N LEU A 464 22.24 1.18 -21.46
CA LEU A 464 20.98 1.92 -21.56
C LEU A 464 20.99 3.01 -22.65
N TRP A 465 22.17 3.45 -23.11
CA TRP A 465 22.32 4.63 -23.97
C TRP A 465 23.05 4.39 -25.30
N SER A 466 23.70 3.25 -25.49
CA SER A 466 24.52 3.00 -26.69
C SER A 466 23.67 2.65 -27.91
N ASP A 467 24.17 2.97 -29.12
CA ASP A 467 23.47 2.83 -30.40
C ASP A 467 24.28 2.06 -31.46
N PRO A 468 23.69 1.19 -32.30
CA PRO A 468 24.36 0.64 -33.46
C PRO A 468 24.69 1.74 -34.48
N ASP A 469 25.76 1.55 -35.25
CA ASP A 469 26.27 2.50 -36.24
C ASP A 469 26.88 1.73 -37.41
N ASP A 470 26.70 2.24 -38.64
CA ASP A 470 27.26 1.61 -39.84
C ASP A 470 28.79 1.63 -39.87
N ARG A 471 29.43 2.48 -39.05
CA ARG A 471 30.89 2.53 -38.91
C ARG A 471 31.40 1.41 -38.00
N GLY A 472 32.45 0.72 -38.45
CA GLY A 472 33.11 -0.31 -37.65
C GLY A 472 33.77 0.23 -36.37
N GLY A 473 33.84 -0.62 -35.35
CA GLY A 473 34.42 -0.34 -34.05
C GLY A 473 33.50 0.45 -33.11
N TRP A 474 34.10 1.06 -32.08
CA TRP A 474 33.40 1.91 -31.11
C TRP A 474 33.52 3.39 -31.47
N GLY A 475 32.43 4.14 -31.29
CA GLY A 475 32.39 5.60 -31.43
C GLY A 475 31.77 6.27 -30.20
N ILE A 476 31.98 7.58 -30.05
CA ILE A 476 31.34 8.35 -28.97
C ILE A 476 29.89 8.61 -29.37
N SER A 477 28.95 8.33 -28.47
CA SER A 477 27.53 8.56 -28.73
C SER A 477 27.22 10.06 -28.85
N PRO A 478 26.46 10.48 -29.88
CA PRO A 478 26.00 11.87 -30.00
C PRO A 478 24.98 12.26 -28.91
N ARG A 479 24.48 11.29 -28.12
CA ARG A 479 23.55 11.52 -27.00
C ARG A 479 24.20 12.14 -25.77
N GLY A 480 25.54 12.16 -25.73
CA GLY A 480 26.30 12.61 -24.55
C GLY A 480 26.39 11.55 -23.44
N ALA A 481 25.89 10.34 -23.69
CA ALA A 481 25.99 9.15 -22.83
C ALA A 481 26.07 7.89 -23.70
N GLY A 482 26.83 6.88 -23.26
CA GLY A 482 27.06 5.63 -24.00
C GLY A 482 27.95 5.80 -25.24
N TYR A 483 27.94 4.77 -26.08
CA TYR A 483 28.78 4.65 -27.28
C TYR A 483 27.96 4.37 -28.54
N THR A 484 28.56 4.57 -29.70
CA THR A 484 28.11 3.87 -30.90
C THR A 484 28.94 2.62 -31.14
N PHE A 485 28.37 1.58 -31.75
CA PHE A 485 29.08 0.33 -32.04
C PHE A 485 28.78 -0.20 -33.44
N GLY A 486 29.82 -0.69 -34.12
CA GLY A 486 29.74 -1.25 -35.45
C GLY A 486 29.33 -2.71 -35.52
N GLN A 487 29.13 -3.19 -36.76
CA GLN A 487 28.81 -4.59 -37.04
C GLN A 487 29.83 -5.58 -36.46
N ASP A 488 31.12 -5.28 -36.59
CA ASP A 488 32.23 -6.08 -36.06
C ASP A 488 32.13 -6.30 -34.55
N ILE A 489 31.65 -5.29 -33.80
CA ILE A 489 31.42 -5.39 -32.36
C ILE A 489 30.26 -6.32 -32.06
N SER A 490 29.12 -6.15 -32.73
CA SER A 490 27.95 -7.01 -32.50
C SER A 490 28.19 -8.47 -32.88
N GLU A 491 28.90 -8.74 -33.98
CA GLU A 491 29.27 -10.08 -34.39
C GLU A 491 30.22 -10.74 -33.38
N THR A 492 31.22 -9.99 -32.90
CA THR A 492 32.16 -10.47 -31.88
C THR A 492 31.45 -10.78 -30.57
N PHE A 493 30.55 -9.90 -30.13
CA PHE A 493 29.78 -10.11 -28.89
C PHE A 493 28.87 -11.33 -29.01
N ASN A 494 28.13 -11.46 -30.12
CA ASN A 494 27.27 -12.61 -30.38
C ASN A 494 28.06 -13.91 -30.40
N HIS A 495 29.15 -13.96 -31.16
CA HIS A 495 30.01 -15.14 -31.24
C HIS A 495 30.59 -15.54 -29.87
N THR A 496 31.10 -14.56 -29.11
CA THR A 496 31.72 -14.80 -27.78
C THR A 496 30.72 -15.36 -26.78
N ASN A 497 29.47 -14.92 -26.84
CA ASN A 497 28.42 -15.30 -25.89
C ASN A 497 27.49 -16.41 -26.41
N GLY A 498 27.75 -16.97 -27.60
CA GLY A 498 26.92 -18.02 -28.20
C GLY A 498 25.51 -17.54 -28.61
N LEU A 499 25.37 -16.26 -28.92
CA LEU A 499 24.10 -15.63 -29.27
C LEU A 499 23.89 -15.62 -30.79
N THR A 500 22.63 -15.61 -31.20
CA THR A 500 22.22 -15.49 -32.60
C THR A 500 21.71 -14.09 -32.95
N LEU A 501 21.30 -13.31 -31.94
CA LEU A 501 20.67 -12.01 -32.12
C LEU A 501 20.82 -11.12 -30.88
N VAL A 502 21.08 -9.84 -31.10
CA VAL A 502 20.80 -8.76 -30.15
C VAL A 502 19.47 -8.10 -30.51
N SER A 503 18.51 -8.15 -29.60
CA SER A 503 17.23 -7.45 -29.70
C SER A 503 17.23 -6.27 -28.74
N ARG A 504 17.02 -5.06 -29.25
CA ARG A 504 17.10 -3.83 -28.48
C ARG A 504 15.94 -2.88 -28.72
N ALA A 505 15.90 -1.80 -27.96
CA ALA A 505 14.90 -0.74 -28.05
C ALA A 505 15.58 0.64 -28.25
N HIS A 506 15.05 1.70 -27.63
CA HIS A 506 15.66 3.02 -27.44
C HIS A 506 15.72 3.96 -28.66
N GLN A 507 15.95 3.43 -29.88
CA GLN A 507 15.97 4.24 -31.09
C GLN A 507 14.61 4.24 -31.79
N LEU A 508 14.07 5.43 -32.05
CA LEU A 508 12.85 5.59 -32.85
C LEU A 508 13.07 5.02 -34.26
N VAL A 509 12.18 4.12 -34.67
CA VAL A 509 12.16 3.52 -36.01
C VAL A 509 10.78 3.66 -36.61
N MET A 510 10.70 4.14 -37.86
CA MET A 510 9.43 4.58 -38.47
C MET A 510 8.43 3.44 -38.68
N GLU A 511 8.92 2.23 -38.96
CA GLU A 511 8.10 1.05 -39.17
C GLU A 511 7.89 0.23 -37.87
N GLY A 512 8.32 0.76 -36.72
CA GLY A 512 8.24 0.07 -35.43
C GLY A 512 9.34 -0.98 -35.19
N TYR A 513 10.08 -1.40 -36.22
CA TYR A 513 11.31 -2.18 -36.06
C TYR A 513 12.33 -1.86 -37.17
N ASN A 514 13.62 -2.13 -36.92
CA ASN A 514 14.68 -2.00 -37.92
C ASN A 514 15.80 -3.03 -37.71
N TRP A 515 16.32 -3.59 -38.79
CA TRP A 515 17.46 -4.52 -38.78
C TRP A 515 18.75 -3.80 -39.18
N CYS A 516 19.84 -4.10 -38.47
CA CYS A 516 21.18 -3.63 -38.83
C CYS A 516 22.23 -4.73 -38.60
N HIS A 517 23.49 -4.44 -38.98
CA HIS A 517 24.64 -5.32 -38.79
C HIS A 517 24.42 -6.73 -39.37
N ASP A 518 24.01 -6.81 -40.63
CA ASP A 518 23.68 -8.07 -41.32
C ASP A 518 22.70 -8.98 -40.55
N ARG A 519 21.72 -8.36 -39.90
CA ARG A 519 20.69 -9.00 -39.06
C ARG A 519 21.19 -9.58 -37.73
N ASN A 520 22.37 -9.17 -37.26
CA ASN A 520 22.81 -9.48 -35.91
C ASN A 520 22.13 -8.61 -34.83
N VAL A 521 21.55 -7.48 -35.23
CA VAL A 521 20.90 -6.53 -34.31
C VAL A 521 19.54 -6.12 -34.86
N VAL A 522 18.51 -6.18 -34.02
CA VAL A 522 17.18 -5.63 -34.29
C VAL A 522 16.78 -4.61 -33.24
N THR A 523 16.31 -3.46 -33.70
CA THR A 523 15.67 -2.44 -32.85
C THR A 523 14.16 -2.58 -32.95
N ILE A 524 13.46 -2.61 -31.82
CA ILE A 524 12.01 -2.68 -31.70
C ILE A 524 11.51 -1.43 -30.96
N PHE A 525 10.44 -0.82 -31.46
CA PHE A 525 9.81 0.35 -30.88
C PHE A 525 8.31 0.10 -30.79
N SER A 526 7.74 0.12 -29.58
CA SER A 526 6.36 -0.31 -29.33
C SER A 526 5.39 0.85 -29.04
N ALA A 527 5.84 2.10 -29.19
CA ALA A 527 5.03 3.30 -29.05
C ALA A 527 4.70 3.91 -30.45
N PRO A 528 3.45 3.77 -30.94
CA PRO A 528 3.09 4.28 -32.25
C PRO A 528 2.84 5.79 -32.19
N ASN A 529 3.11 6.49 -33.29
CA ASN A 529 3.06 7.94 -33.38
C ASN A 529 3.70 8.61 -32.15
N TYR A 530 4.96 8.26 -31.90
CA TYR A 530 5.72 8.64 -30.72
C TYR A 530 5.60 10.13 -30.40
N CYS A 531 5.54 10.45 -29.11
CA CYS A 531 5.26 11.81 -28.60
C CYS A 531 3.98 12.44 -29.21
N TYR A 532 3.06 11.60 -29.70
CA TYR A 532 1.85 11.98 -30.43
C TYR A 532 2.08 12.77 -31.72
N ARG A 533 3.31 12.78 -32.26
CA ARG A 533 3.68 13.64 -33.41
C ARG A 533 4.59 13.00 -34.46
N CYS A 534 5.29 11.92 -34.14
CA CYS A 534 6.32 11.37 -35.01
C CYS A 534 5.78 10.59 -36.22
N GLY A 535 4.53 10.09 -36.15
CA GLY A 535 3.90 9.36 -37.26
C GLY A 535 4.48 7.97 -37.55
N ASN A 536 5.33 7.41 -36.69
CA ASN A 536 5.81 6.04 -36.80
C ASN A 536 4.73 5.00 -36.47
N GLN A 537 4.89 3.78 -36.97
CA GLN A 537 4.19 2.61 -36.46
C GLN A 537 4.91 2.03 -35.24
N ALA A 538 4.21 1.22 -34.46
CA ALA A 538 4.80 0.38 -33.43
C ALA A 538 4.92 -1.06 -33.90
N ALA A 539 5.84 -1.82 -33.31
CA ALA A 539 5.94 -3.25 -33.52
C ALA A 539 6.14 -4.05 -32.22
N LEU A 540 5.79 -5.33 -32.29
CA LEU A 540 6.10 -6.37 -31.32
C LEU A 540 6.83 -7.50 -32.04
N MET A 541 7.83 -8.10 -31.41
CA MET A 541 8.48 -9.30 -31.95
C MET A 541 7.96 -10.54 -31.21
N GLU A 542 7.25 -11.40 -31.90
CA GLU A 542 6.79 -12.69 -31.37
C GLU A 542 7.83 -13.75 -31.67
N LEU A 543 8.26 -14.48 -30.64
CA LEU A 543 9.11 -15.66 -30.75
C LEU A 543 8.29 -16.90 -30.39
N ASP A 544 8.26 -17.87 -31.31
CA ASP A 544 7.63 -19.17 -31.05
C ASP A 544 8.58 -20.15 -30.32
N ASP A 545 8.07 -21.34 -30.01
CA ASP A 545 8.80 -22.42 -29.32
C ASP A 545 10.09 -22.88 -30.04
N SER A 546 10.28 -22.48 -31.31
CA SER A 546 11.44 -22.80 -32.14
C SER A 546 12.37 -21.60 -32.37
N LEU A 547 12.18 -20.50 -31.62
CA LEU A 547 12.88 -19.22 -31.79
C LEU A 547 12.68 -18.57 -33.16
N LYS A 548 11.65 -18.99 -33.90
CA LYS A 548 11.26 -18.30 -35.12
C LYS A 548 10.52 -17.03 -34.75
N PHE A 549 10.95 -15.91 -35.33
CA PHE A 549 10.35 -14.61 -35.05
C PHE A 549 9.36 -14.16 -36.14
N SER A 550 8.36 -13.39 -35.73
CA SER A 550 7.50 -12.55 -36.58
C SER A 550 7.27 -11.19 -35.94
N PHE A 551 7.00 -10.17 -36.75
CA PHE A 551 6.68 -8.83 -36.26
C PHE A 551 5.19 -8.54 -36.42
N LEU A 552 4.55 -8.11 -35.35
CA LEU A 552 3.20 -7.55 -35.36
C LEU A 552 3.31 -6.03 -35.32
N GLN A 553 2.97 -5.37 -36.43
CA GLN A 553 2.95 -3.91 -36.51
C GLN A 553 1.56 -3.36 -36.20
N PHE A 554 1.49 -2.18 -35.57
CA PHE A 554 0.23 -1.53 -35.25
C PHE A 554 0.31 -0.01 -35.22
N ASP A 555 -0.84 0.59 -35.52
CA ASP A 555 -1.07 2.03 -35.52
C ASP A 555 -1.59 2.51 -34.15
N PRO A 556 -1.59 3.83 -33.88
CA PRO A 556 -2.08 4.36 -32.61
C PRO A 556 -3.52 3.96 -32.29
N ALA A 557 -3.78 3.74 -31.00
CA ALA A 557 -5.09 3.42 -30.49
C ALA A 557 -6.11 4.54 -30.80
N PRO A 558 -7.42 4.21 -30.97
CA PRO A 558 -8.45 5.21 -31.23
C PRO A 558 -8.53 6.25 -30.10
N ARG A 559 -8.25 7.51 -30.42
CA ARG A 559 -8.24 8.61 -29.44
C ARG A 559 -9.63 8.86 -28.85
N ARG A 560 -9.85 8.54 -27.57
CA ARG A 560 -11.02 8.96 -26.80
C ARG A 560 -10.60 9.90 -25.68
N GLY A 561 -10.88 11.20 -25.83
CA GLY A 561 -10.88 12.16 -24.71
C GLY A 561 -9.54 12.78 -24.29
N GLU A 562 -8.56 12.89 -25.18
CA GLU A 562 -7.31 13.60 -24.85
C GLU A 562 -7.50 15.13 -24.78
N PRO A 563 -6.94 15.81 -23.77
CA PRO A 563 -6.96 17.27 -23.72
C PRO A 563 -6.11 17.88 -24.84
N HIS A 564 -6.64 18.89 -25.53
CA HIS A 564 -5.85 19.72 -26.43
C HIS A 564 -4.80 20.51 -25.63
N VAL A 565 -3.57 20.02 -25.57
CA VAL A 565 -2.45 20.77 -24.97
C VAL A 565 -1.33 20.93 -26.00
N THR A 566 -1.14 22.16 -26.44
CA THR A 566 -0.04 22.61 -27.30
C THR A 566 1.23 22.81 -26.48
N ARG A 567 1.87 21.74 -25.99
CA ARG A 567 3.24 21.85 -25.45
C ARG A 567 4.26 21.47 -26.53
N ARG A 568 5.19 22.39 -26.82
CA ARG A 568 6.39 22.10 -27.62
C ARG A 568 7.40 21.37 -26.72
N THR A 569 7.56 20.08 -26.92
CA THR A 569 8.70 19.31 -26.40
C THR A 569 9.96 19.74 -27.17
N PRO A 570 11.10 20.04 -26.52
CA PRO A 570 12.34 20.43 -27.20
C PRO A 570 12.82 19.38 -28.20
N ASP A 571 13.30 19.82 -29.36
CA ASP A 571 13.70 18.98 -30.51
C ASP A 571 15.08 18.32 -30.39
N TYR A 572 15.66 18.29 -29.18
CA TYR A 572 16.93 17.58 -28.99
C TYR A 572 16.60 16.09 -28.78
N PHE A 573 16.97 15.27 -29.77
CA PHE A 573 16.83 13.81 -29.84
C PHE A 573 15.49 13.25 -30.34
N LEU A 574 15.08 13.71 -31.53
CA LEU A 574 14.63 12.75 -32.55
C LEU A 574 15.82 11.93 -33.03
#